data_AF-A0AB74LSA0-F1
#
_entry.id   AF-A0AB74LSA0-F1
#
_cell.length_a   1.000
_cell.length_b   1.000
_cell.length_c   1.000
_cell.angle_alpha   90.00
_cell.angle_beta   90.00
_cell.angle_gamma   90.00
#
_symmetry.space_group_name_H-M   'P 1'
#
loop_
_entity.id
_entity.type
_entity.pdbx_description
1 polymer ?
#
loop_
_entity_poly.entity_id
_entity_poly.type
_entity_poly.pdbx_seq_one_letter_code
_entity_poly.pdbx_strand_id
1 'polypeptide(L)'
;MSIVIAAEAILLSVCQNSFAASDITIAAIASGRLYIVGTTERPHQQVVLDGQFRTESDEAGKFEYTLIYHPARCIVSATIDGKAYEAVVGNCGQQGPPGSTASSLP
;
A
#
# COMPACT_ATOMS: atom_id res chain seq x y z
N MET A 1 -60.07 18.73 -14.33
CA MET A 1 -58.76 18.71 -15.02
C MET A 1 -57.72 18.63 -13.93
N SER A 2 -57.37 17.40 -13.53
CA SER A 2 -56.47 17.11 -12.41
C SER A 2 -55.25 16.40 -12.98
N ILE A 3 -54.06 16.97 -12.81
CA ILE A 3 -52.80 16.25 -13.02
C ILE A 3 -51.90 16.53 -11.82
N VAL A 4 -51.53 15.43 -11.17
CA VAL A 4 -50.59 15.24 -10.08
C VAL A 4 -49.17 15.37 -10.64
N ILE A 5 -48.25 16.02 -9.94
CA ILE A 5 -46.81 15.82 -10.16
C ILE A 5 -46.14 15.60 -8.80
N ALA A 6 -45.66 14.37 -8.61
CA ALA A 6 -44.88 13.94 -7.47
C ALA A 6 -43.52 14.67 -7.48
N ALA A 7 -43.20 15.36 -6.39
CA ALA A 7 -41.89 15.98 -6.20
C ALA A 7 -40.95 14.93 -5.60
N GLU A 8 -40.18 14.28 -6.48
CA GLU A 8 -39.15 13.31 -6.12
C GLU A 8 -37.98 14.02 -5.41
N ALA A 9 -37.66 13.56 -4.20
CA ALA A 9 -36.48 14.01 -3.46
C ALA A 9 -35.23 13.30 -4.03
N ILE A 10 -34.57 13.94 -5.01
CA ILE A 10 -33.24 13.53 -5.48
C ILE A 10 -32.22 13.95 -4.41
N LEU A 11 -31.85 13.02 -3.53
CA LEU A 11 -30.81 13.22 -2.53
C LEU A 11 -29.44 12.77 -3.08
N LEU A 12 -28.64 13.77 -3.44
CA LEU A 12 -27.18 13.89 -3.26
C LEU A 12 -26.32 12.65 -3.60
N SER A 13 -25.93 12.52 -4.87
CA SER A 13 -24.71 11.79 -5.22
C SER A 13 -23.51 12.72 -5.01
N VAL A 14 -22.99 12.76 -3.78
CA VAL A 14 -21.67 13.34 -3.52
C VAL A 14 -20.65 12.29 -3.96
N CYS A 15 -19.98 12.51 -5.10
CA CYS A 15 -18.75 11.79 -5.40
C CYS A 15 -17.74 12.15 -4.30
N GLN A 16 -17.62 11.31 -3.29
CA GLN A 16 -16.59 11.45 -2.28
C GLN A 16 -15.27 11.21 -3.00
N ASN A 17 -14.52 12.28 -3.26
CA ASN A 17 -13.10 12.15 -3.61
C ASN A 17 -12.42 11.52 -2.40
N SER A 18 -12.28 10.20 -2.43
CA SER A 18 -11.46 9.46 -1.49
C SER A 18 -10.00 9.86 -1.74
N PHE A 19 -9.55 10.93 -1.07
CA PHE A 19 -8.13 11.19 -0.94
C PHE A 19 -7.58 10.11 -0.01
N ALA A 20 -6.95 9.09 -0.59
CA ALA A 20 -6.25 8.08 0.18
C ALA A 20 -5.06 8.78 0.85
N ALA A 21 -4.85 8.58 2.16
CA ALA A 21 -3.63 9.06 2.79
C ALA A 21 -2.42 8.38 2.12
N SER A 22 -1.33 9.13 1.97
CA SER A 22 -0.08 8.53 1.47
C SER A 22 0.43 7.55 2.53
N ASP A 23 0.61 6.29 2.15
CA ASP A 23 1.08 5.24 3.07
C ASP A 23 1.57 3.99 2.31
N ILE A 24 2.34 3.14 3.00
CA ILE A 24 2.74 1.83 2.48
C ILE A 24 1.80 0.77 3.05
N THR A 25 0.93 0.22 2.21
CA THR A 25 -0.05 -0.80 2.61
C THR A 25 0.57 -2.19 2.71
N ILE A 26 1.47 -2.54 1.78
CA ILE A 26 2.11 -3.85 1.73
C ILE A 26 3.60 -3.65 1.50
N ALA A 27 4.41 -4.33 2.32
CA ALA A 27 5.85 -4.49 2.08
C ALA A 27 6.23 -5.93 2.44
N ALA A 28 6.57 -6.75 1.45
CA ALA A 28 6.93 -8.15 1.69
C ALA A 28 7.85 -8.72 0.62
N ILE A 29 8.62 -9.73 0.99
CA ILE A 29 9.37 -10.55 0.04
C ILE A 29 8.58 -11.83 -0.27
N ALA A 30 8.22 -12.00 -1.54
CA ALA A 30 7.58 -13.21 -2.05
C ALA A 30 8.30 -13.68 -3.31
N SER A 31 8.46 -14.99 -3.49
CA SER A 31 9.05 -15.57 -4.71
C SER A 31 10.39 -14.94 -5.14
N GLY A 32 11.23 -14.54 -4.17
CA GLY A 32 12.53 -13.91 -4.41
C GLY A 32 12.48 -12.45 -4.85
N ARG A 33 11.34 -11.78 -4.72
CA ARG A 33 11.13 -10.38 -5.10
C ARG A 33 10.53 -9.59 -3.95
N LEU A 34 10.93 -8.33 -3.85
CA LEU A 34 10.31 -7.35 -2.97
C LEU A 34 9.09 -6.77 -3.66
N TYR A 35 7.95 -6.91 -2.99
CA TYR A 35 6.68 -6.31 -3.36
C TYR A 35 6.37 -5.18 -2.39
N ILE A 36 6.30 -3.95 -2.91
CA ILE A 36 5.81 -2.79 -2.17
C ILE A 36 4.57 -2.28 -2.88
N VAL A 37 3.47 -2.12 -2.13
CA VAL A 37 2.24 -1.50 -2.61
C VAL A 37 1.84 -0.43 -1.62
N GLY A 38 1.40 0.71 -2.14
CA GLY A 38 0.87 1.77 -1.30
C GLY A 38 0.01 2.72 -2.09
N THR A 39 -0.42 3.77 -1.39
CA THR A 39 -1.23 4.84 -1.95
C THR A 39 -0.54 6.18 -1.74
N THR A 40 -0.91 7.16 -2.55
CA THR A 40 -0.49 8.54 -2.49
C THR A 40 -1.72 9.44 -2.39
N GLU A 41 -1.54 10.63 -1.80
CA GLU A 41 -2.62 11.59 -1.59
C GLU A 41 -3.20 12.14 -2.89
N ARG A 42 -2.35 12.25 -3.92
CA ARG A 42 -2.73 12.70 -5.26
C ARG A 42 -2.27 11.68 -6.30
N PRO A 43 -2.95 11.56 -7.45
CA PRO A 43 -2.46 10.78 -8.57
C PRO A 43 -1.18 11.40 -9.15
N HIS A 44 -0.41 10.60 -9.89
CA HIS A 44 0.81 11.03 -10.56
C HIS A 44 1.88 11.62 -9.61
N GLN A 45 1.90 11.16 -8.35
CA GLN A 45 2.93 11.56 -7.41
C GLN A 45 4.18 10.69 -7.58
N GLN A 46 5.34 11.34 -7.62
CA GLN A 46 6.61 10.65 -7.61
C GLN A 46 6.82 9.97 -6.26
N VAL A 47 7.14 8.68 -6.30
CA VAL A 47 7.52 7.88 -5.14
C VAL A 47 8.97 7.43 -5.33
N VAL A 48 9.77 7.56 -4.28
CA VAL A 48 11.18 7.10 -4.28
C VAL A 48 11.41 6.12 -3.15
N LEU A 49 11.64 4.86 -3.49
CA LEU A 49 11.94 3.78 -2.54
C LEU A 49 13.44 3.75 -2.22
N ASP A 50 13.78 3.79 -0.94
CA ASP A 50 15.13 3.79 -0.36
C ASP A 50 16.07 4.84 -0.97
N GLY A 51 15.52 5.92 -1.54
CA GLY A 51 16.29 6.94 -2.26
C GLY A 51 16.88 6.47 -3.60
N GLN A 52 16.56 5.25 -4.05
CA GLN A 52 17.17 4.62 -5.23
C GLN A 52 16.16 4.37 -6.35
N PHE A 53 15.00 3.78 -6.04
CA PHE A 53 14.04 3.34 -7.05
C PHE A 53 12.90 4.33 -7.18
N ARG A 54 12.74 4.90 -8.37
CA ARG A 54 11.68 5.89 -8.66
C ARG A 54 10.52 5.21 -9.35
N THR A 55 9.31 5.51 -8.89
CA THR A 55 8.07 5.21 -9.61
C THR A 55 7.12 6.40 -9.50
N GLU A 56 5.99 6.30 -10.18
CA GLU A 56 4.90 7.26 -10.10
C GLU A 56 3.62 6.52 -9.72
N SER A 57 2.77 7.14 -8.92
CA SER A 57 1.44 6.60 -8.64
C SER A 57 0.48 6.76 -9.83
N ASP A 58 -0.44 5.82 -9.96
CA ASP A 58 -1.44 5.81 -11.03
C ASP A 58 -2.55 6.86 -10.83
N GLU A 59 -3.55 6.85 -11.71
CA GLU A 59 -4.71 7.75 -11.65
C GLU A 59 -5.54 7.62 -10.36
N ALA A 60 -5.46 6.47 -9.69
CA ALA A 60 -6.08 6.24 -8.38
C ALA A 60 -5.14 6.58 -7.21
N GLY A 61 -3.93 7.07 -7.48
CA GLY A 61 -2.90 7.30 -6.47
C GLY A 61 -2.27 6.02 -5.95
N LYS A 62 -2.43 4.87 -6.61
CA LYS A 62 -1.77 3.62 -6.19
C LYS A 62 -0.38 3.53 -6.81
N PHE A 63 0.61 3.07 -6.05
CA PHE A 63 1.92 2.74 -6.57
C PHE A 63 2.31 1.30 -6.23
N GLU A 64 3.13 0.71 -7.08
CA GLU A 64 3.65 -0.65 -6.89
C GLU A 64 5.12 -0.72 -7.30
N TYR A 65 5.90 -1.45 -6.51
CA TYR A 65 7.25 -1.88 -6.85
C TYR A 65 7.32 -3.41 -6.83
N THR A 66 7.89 -3.98 -7.90
CA THR A 66 8.30 -5.38 -7.94
C THR A 66 9.78 -5.44 -8.31
N LEU A 67 10.64 -5.62 -7.32
CA LEU A 67 12.10 -5.54 -7.48
C LEU A 67 12.78 -6.85 -7.06
N ILE A 68 13.84 -7.24 -7.77
CA ILE A 68 14.74 -8.30 -7.29
C ILE A 68 15.72 -7.63 -6.31
N TYR A 69 15.31 -7.46 -5.06
CA TYR A 69 16.05 -6.73 -4.04
C TYR A 69 15.74 -7.29 -2.65
N HIS A 70 16.77 -7.47 -1.83
CA HIS A 70 16.63 -7.87 -0.42
C HIS A 70 17.19 -6.74 0.46
N PRO A 71 16.35 -6.04 1.26
CA PRO A 71 16.80 -4.93 2.08
C PRO A 71 17.64 -5.42 3.27
N ALA A 72 18.82 -4.83 3.47
CA ALA A 72 19.73 -5.23 4.57
C ALA A 72 19.12 -5.07 5.97
N ARG A 73 18.20 -4.11 6.15
CA ARG A 73 17.59 -3.74 7.44
C ARG A 73 16.15 -4.25 7.62
N CYS A 74 15.62 -4.99 6.65
CA CYS A 74 14.21 -5.44 6.63
C CYS A 74 13.16 -4.36 6.86
N ILE A 75 13.52 -3.11 6.60
CA ILE A 75 12.67 -1.93 6.63
C ILE A 75 12.96 -1.20 5.34
N VAL A 76 11.91 -0.74 4.67
CA VAL A 76 12.00 0.11 3.48
C VAL A 76 11.46 1.49 3.79
N SER A 77 11.96 2.49 3.08
CA SER A 77 11.48 3.87 3.17
C SER A 77 11.00 4.37 1.81
N ALA A 78 9.73 4.73 1.68
CA ALA A 78 9.18 5.39 0.51
C ALA A 78 9.09 6.89 0.76
N THR A 79 9.74 7.69 -0.07
CA THR A 79 9.59 9.15 -0.06
C THR A 79 8.49 9.56 -1.02
N ILE A 80 7.43 10.19 -0.50
CA ILE A 80 6.26 10.66 -1.25
C ILE A 80 6.07 12.13 -0.88
N ASP A 81 6.08 13.03 -1.87
CA ASP A 81 5.94 14.48 -1.67
C ASP A 81 6.89 15.05 -0.58
N GLY A 82 8.12 14.54 -0.54
CA GLY A 82 9.15 14.94 0.43
C GLY A 82 8.99 14.35 1.85
N LYS A 83 7.95 13.54 2.11
CA LYS A 83 7.75 12.84 3.37
C LYS A 83 8.20 11.39 3.25
N ALA A 84 8.89 10.89 4.27
CA ALA A 84 9.33 9.50 4.34
C ALA A 84 8.28 8.65 5.06
N TYR A 85 7.91 7.53 4.46
CA TYR A 85 7.03 6.51 4.98
C TYR A 85 7.82 5.22 5.13
N GLU A 86 7.88 4.66 6.32
CA GLU A 86 8.65 3.45 6.60
C GLU A 86 7.72 2.25 6.84
N ALA A 87 8.11 1.09 6.31
CA ALA A 87 7.39 -0.16 6.51
C ALA A 87 8.35 -1.31 6.77
N VAL A 88 7.96 -2.20 7.70
CA VAL A 88 8.68 -3.45 7.96
C VAL A 88 8.35 -4.44 6.85
N VAL A 89 9.38 -5.04 6.26
CA VAL A 89 9.23 -5.97 5.17
C VAL A 89 8.93 -7.37 5.70
N GLY A 90 7.72 -7.85 5.42
CA GLY A 90 7.32 -9.23 5.70
C GLY A 90 8.23 -10.24 5.00
N ASN A 91 8.53 -11.34 5.68
CA ASN A 91 9.36 -12.43 5.15
C ASN A 91 10.79 -12.00 4.72
N CYS A 92 11.31 -10.91 5.29
CA CYS A 92 12.68 -10.46 5.04
C CYS A 92 13.73 -11.15 5.93
N GLY A 93 13.35 -11.55 7.15
CA GLY A 93 14.23 -12.23 8.09
C GLY A 93 14.51 -13.70 7.72
N GLN A 94 15.61 -14.24 8.23
CA GLN A 94 15.91 -15.67 8.14
C GLN A 94 14.79 -16.48 8.82
N GLN A 95 14.36 -17.58 8.19
CA GLN A 95 13.46 -18.53 8.86
C GLN A 95 14.16 -19.06 10.10
N GLY A 96 13.51 -18.91 11.27
CA GLY A 96 13.99 -19.52 12.49
C GLY A 96 14.02 -21.05 12.39
N PRO A 97 14.75 -21.74 13.29
CA PRO A 97 14.74 -23.20 13.33
C PRO A 97 13.28 -23.71 13.44
N PRO A 98 12.95 -24.86 12.84
CA PRO A 98 11.67 -25.51 13.07
C PRO A 98 11.40 -25.61 14.58
N GLY A 99 10.21 -25.23 15.02
CA GLY A 99 9.80 -25.42 16.41
C GLY A 99 9.95 -26.89 16.77
N SER A 100 10.64 -27.20 17.87
CA SER A 100 10.79 -28.57 18.32
C SER A 100 9.41 -29.18 18.56
N THR A 101 9.04 -30.19 17.78
CA THR A 101 7.87 -31.05 18.01
C THR A 101 8.12 -31.89 19.28
N ALA A 102 8.07 -31.25 20.44
CA ALA A 102 8.21 -31.89 21.74
C ALA A 102 7.41 -31.12 22.80
N SER A 103 6.12 -30.94 22.54
CA SER A 103 5.11 -30.88 23.61
C SER A 103 4.05 -31.94 23.33
N SER A 104 4.48 -33.20 23.20
CA SER A 104 3.63 -34.30 23.66
C SER A 104 3.60 -34.20 25.18
N LEU A 105 2.60 -33.48 25.68
CA LEU A 105 2.26 -33.45 27.11
C LEU A 105 1.70 -34.83 27.49
N PRO A 106 2.16 -35.46 28.60
CA PRO A 106 1.61 -36.73 29.10
C PRO A 106 0.17 -36.61 29.60
#